data_AF-A0A7V8ZSV1-F1
#
_entry.id   AF-A0A7V8ZSV1-F1
#
_cell.length_a   1.000
_cell.length_b   1.000
_cell.length_c   1.000
_cell.angle_alpha   90.00
_cell.angle_beta   90.00
_cell.angle_gamma   90.00
#
_symmetry.space_group_name_H-M   'P 1'
#
loop_
_entity.id
_entity.type
_entity.pdbx_description
1 polymer ?
#
loop_
_entity_poly.entity_id
_entity_poly.type
_entity_poly.pdbx_seq_one_letter_code
_entity_poly.pdbx_strand_id
1 'polypeptide(L)'
;MHRIWQTNQPEERGDDHVDLASGGVTLLVHRRDFTVALEPLEKNDFALLSLIAAGQRLVLACDHVLQSEPAFDAAVFLQRRVMDGTLVDFRVAGFR
;
A
#
# COMPACT_ATOMS: atom_id res chain seq x y z
N MET A 1 -13.27 9.52 -3.24
CA MET A 1 -12.40 9.70 -4.43
C MET A 1 -12.05 8.37 -5.14
N HIS A 2 -11.79 7.27 -4.41
CA HIS A 2 -11.50 5.95 -4.99
C HIS A 2 -12.59 5.43 -5.95
N ARG A 3 -13.87 5.54 -5.55
CA ARG A 3 -15.02 5.06 -6.34
C ARG A 3 -15.20 5.80 -7.67
N ILE A 4 -14.94 7.10 -7.70
CA ILE A 4 -15.00 7.93 -8.93
C ILE A 4 -14.00 7.43 -9.98
N TRP A 5 -12.79 7.04 -9.57
CA TRP A 5 -11.78 6.55 -10.51
C TRP A 5 -12.06 5.12 -10.98
N GLN A 6 -12.61 4.26 -10.12
CA GLN A 6 -13.00 2.89 -10.46
C GLN A 6 -14.15 2.85 -11.48
N THR A 7 -15.19 3.66 -11.29
CA THR A 7 -16.34 3.73 -12.22
C THR A 7 -15.97 4.24 -13.62
N ASN A 8 -14.84 4.93 -13.75
CA ASN A 8 -14.34 5.42 -15.05
C ASN A 8 -13.41 4.42 -15.76
N GLN A 9 -13.20 3.21 -15.24
CA GLN A 9 -12.45 2.16 -15.95
C GLN A 9 -13.33 1.49 -17.01
N PRO A 10 -12.77 1.16 -18.19
CA PRO A 10 -13.54 0.61 -19.32
C PRO A 10 -14.17 -0.76 -19.04
N GLU A 11 -13.74 -1.44 -17.97
CA GLU A 11 -14.14 -2.79 -17.57
C GLU A 11 -15.31 -2.80 -16.58
N GLU A 12 -15.64 -1.67 -15.94
CA GLU A 12 -16.68 -1.58 -14.91
C GLU A 12 -18.01 -1.12 -15.52
N ARG A 13 -19.03 -1.99 -15.44
CA ARG A 13 -20.43 -1.69 -15.76
C ARG A 13 -21.30 -1.92 -14.52
N GLY A 14 -21.38 -0.94 -13.61
CA GLY A 14 -22.35 -1.03 -12.52
C GLY A 14 -22.19 -0.07 -11.35
N ASP A 15 -23.29 0.65 -11.09
CA ASP A 15 -23.71 1.40 -9.91
C ASP A 15 -22.91 2.67 -9.52
N ASP A 16 -23.43 3.80 -10.02
CA ASP A 16 -22.92 5.18 -9.92
C ASP A 16 -23.05 5.83 -8.53
N HIS A 17 -23.31 5.05 -7.47
CA HIS A 17 -23.48 5.64 -6.14
C HIS A 17 -22.13 5.91 -5.46
N VAL A 18 -21.59 7.10 -5.70
CA VAL A 18 -20.43 7.65 -4.98
C VAL A 18 -20.92 8.31 -3.70
N ASP A 19 -20.76 7.61 -2.57
CA ASP A 19 -20.93 8.22 -1.25
C ASP A 19 -19.75 9.18 -0.97
N LEU A 20 -20.07 10.48 -0.86
CA LEU A 20 -19.12 11.54 -0.57
C LEU A 20 -18.89 11.75 0.93
N ALA A 21 -19.68 11.09 1.79
CA ALA A 21 -19.59 11.19 3.25
C ALA A 21 -18.60 10.19 3.86
N SER A 22 -18.07 9.23 3.10
CA SER A 22 -17.22 8.13 3.62
C SER A 22 -15.81 8.54 4.07
N GLY A 23 -15.48 9.83 4.08
CA GLY A 23 -14.16 10.33 4.48
C GLY A 23 -13.04 10.05 3.45
N GLY A 24 -11.81 10.41 3.81
CA GLY A 24 -10.63 10.14 2.98
C GLY A 24 -10.20 8.69 3.05
N VAL A 25 -9.76 8.12 1.92
CA VAL A 25 -9.16 6.77 1.85
C VAL A 25 -7.70 6.89 1.42
N THR A 26 -6.82 6.15 2.10
CA THR A 26 -5.42 5.98 1.70
C THR A 26 -5.31 4.91 0.64
N LEU A 27 -4.65 5.23 -0.48
CA LEU A 27 -4.53 4.33 -1.63
C LEU A 27 -3.05 4.11 -1.96
N LEU A 28 -2.71 2.85 -2.27
CA LEU A 28 -1.50 2.52 -3.01
C LEU A 28 -1.83 2.59 -4.50
N VAL A 29 -1.20 3.55 -5.17
CA VAL A 29 -1.19 3.62 -6.63
C VAL A 29 0.06 2.90 -7.11
N HIS A 30 -0.10 1.81 -7.85
CA HIS A 30 1.03 1.09 -8.40
C HIS A 30 0.74 0.62 -9.81
N ARG A 31 1.81 0.40 -10.57
CA ARG A 31 1.73 -0.08 -11.95
C ARG A 31 2.21 -1.53 -11.97
N ARG A 32 1.37 -2.43 -12.50
CA ARG A 32 1.79 -3.79 -12.87
C ARG A 32 1.75 -3.88 -14.38
N ASP A 33 2.90 -4.15 -14.98
CA ASP A 33 3.12 -4.12 -16.43
C ASP A 33 2.70 -2.78 -17.07
N PHE A 34 1.54 -2.73 -17.72
CA PHE A 34 0.99 -1.56 -18.39
C PHE A 34 -0.32 -1.05 -17.78
N THR A 35 -0.75 -1.65 -16.66
CA THR A 35 -2.02 -1.33 -16.00
C THR A 35 -1.77 -0.61 -14.67
N VAL A 36 -2.48 0.49 -14.46
CA VAL A 36 -2.51 1.18 -13.17
C VAL A 36 -3.53 0.49 -12.27
N ALA A 37 -3.10 0.10 -11.08
CA ALA A 37 -3.96 -0.46 -10.05
C ALA A 37 -4.04 0.49 -8.85
N LEU A 38 -5.25 0.60 -8.29
CA LEU A 38 -5.52 1.29 -7.04
C LEU A 38 -5.90 0.28 -5.97
N GLU A 39 -5.13 0.23 -4.89
CA GLU A 39 -5.40 -0.63 -3.76
C GLU A 39 -5.68 0.21 -2.50
N PRO A 40 -6.83 0.03 -1.83
CA PRO A 40 -7.04 0.59 -0.49
C PRO A 40 -6.01 0.06 0.50
N LEU A 41 -5.39 0.97 1.24
CA LEU A 41 -4.48 0.62 2.31
C LEU A 41 -5.13 0.84 3.66
N GLU A 42 -4.92 -0.11 4.55
CA GLU A 42 -5.13 0.10 5.97
C GLU A 42 -4.12 1.12 6.52
N LYS A 43 -4.47 1.71 7.67
CA LYS A 43 -3.67 2.77 8.30
C LYS A 43 -2.21 2.37 8.51
N ASN A 44 -1.98 1.14 8.98
CA ASN A 44 -0.63 0.66 9.32
C ASN A 44 0.20 0.33 8.08
N ASP A 45 -0.42 -0.28 7.06
CA ASP A 45 0.19 -0.47 5.73
C ASP A 45 0.63 0.87 5.14
N PHE A 46 -0.25 1.88 5.17
CA PHE A 46 0.04 3.22 4.69
C PHE A 46 1.20 3.87 5.46
N ALA A 47 1.19 3.78 6.79
CA ALA A 47 2.24 4.34 7.63
C ALA A 47 3.60 3.69 7.32
N LEU A 48 3.64 2.35 7.21
CA LEU A 48 4.86 1.61 6.92
C LEU A 48 5.41 1.96 5.54
N LEU A 49 4.57 1.94 4.50
CA LEU A 49 4.96 2.31 3.14
C LEU A 49 5.43 3.76 3.05
N SER A 50 4.79 4.68 3.78
CA SER A 50 5.20 6.09 3.81
C SER A 50 6.58 6.29 4.41
N LEU A 51 6.91 5.56 5.48
CA LEU A 51 8.25 5.59 6.09
C LEU A 51 9.31 5.02 5.14
N ILE A 52 9.02 3.89 4.50
CA ILE A 52 9.94 3.27 3.52
C ILE A 52 10.14 4.19 2.32
N ALA A 53 9.08 4.80 1.79
CA ALA A 53 9.13 5.76 0.68
C ALA A 53 9.93 7.03 1.04
N ALA A 54 9.95 7.42 2.32
CA ALA A 54 10.80 8.49 2.83
C ALA A 54 12.28 8.09 3.00
N GLY A 55 12.66 6.86 2.62
CA GLY A 55 14.03 6.35 2.70
C GLY A 55 14.41 5.76 4.06
N GLN A 56 13.43 5.55 4.96
CA GLN A 56 13.70 4.96 6.26
C GLN A 56 14.13 3.49 6.09
N ARG A 57 15.09 3.06 6.92
CA ARG A 57 15.50 1.65 6.96
C ARG A 57 14.32 0.78 7.41
N LEU A 58 14.14 -0.36 6.75
CA LEU A 58 13.03 -1.29 6.98
C LEU A 58 12.81 -1.59 8.47
N VAL A 59 13.88 -1.93 9.20
CA VAL A 59 13.81 -2.23 10.64
C VAL A 59 13.20 -1.09 11.45
N LEU A 60 13.63 0.15 11.22
CA LEU A 60 13.12 1.31 11.95
C LEU A 60 11.67 1.63 11.60
N ALA A 61 11.28 1.36 10.34
CA ALA A 61 9.90 1.55 9.89
C ALA A 61 8.97 0.51 10.53
N CYS A 62 9.38 -0.76 10.58
CA CYS A 62 8.64 -1.83 11.26
C CYS A 62 8.52 -1.56 12.76
N ASP A 63 9.61 -1.17 13.43
CA ASP A 63 9.59 -0.86 14.87
C ASP A 63 8.59 0.26 15.18
N HIS A 64 8.54 1.31 14.34
CA HIS A 64 7.61 2.42 14.53
C HIS A 64 6.15 1.97 14.47
N VAL A 65 5.79 1.13 13.49
CA VAL A 65 4.42 0.64 13.34
C VAL A 65 4.06 -0.32 14.46
N LEU A 66 4.95 -1.26 14.80
CA LEU A 66 4.75 -2.24 15.87
C LEU A 66 4.62 -1.61 17.27
N GLN A 67 5.25 -0.46 17.51
CA GLN A 67 5.04 0.31 18.74
C GLN A 67 3.60 0.81 18.88
N SER A 68 2.94 1.15 17.77
CA SER A 68 1.56 1.64 17.76
C SER A 68 0.52 0.53 17.63
N GLU A 69 0.85 -0.54 16.90
CA GLU A 69 0.00 -1.71 16.68
C GLU A 69 0.84 -2.99 16.82
N PRO A 70 0.95 -3.56 18.05
CA PRO A 70 1.74 -4.76 18.28
C PRO A 70 1.24 -6.01 17.55
N ALA A 71 -0.03 -6.04 17.13
CA ALA A 71 -0.61 -7.16 16.39
C ALA A 71 -0.33 -7.10 14.88
N PHE A 72 0.36 -6.05 14.39
CA PHE A 72 0.69 -5.91 12.98
C PHE A 72 1.62 -7.04 12.49
N ASP A 73 1.16 -7.83 11.53
CA ASP A 73 1.97 -8.91 10.94
C ASP A 73 2.88 -8.35 9.82
N ALA A 74 4.05 -7.88 10.24
CA ALA A 74 5.05 -7.36 9.31
C ALA A 74 5.55 -8.41 8.32
N ALA A 75 5.55 -9.69 8.66
CA ALA A 75 6.04 -10.74 7.78
C ALA A 75 5.09 -10.95 6.59
N VAL A 76 3.79 -11.08 6.87
CA VAL A 76 2.74 -11.20 5.84
C VAL A 76 2.70 -9.94 4.97
N PHE A 77 2.77 -8.76 5.58
CA PHE A 77 2.81 -7.50 4.85
C PHE A 77 4.00 -7.46 3.87
N LEU A 78 5.22 -7.73 4.34
CA LEU A 78 6.42 -7.65 3.49
C LEU A 78 6.39 -8.71 2.40
N GLN A 79 5.98 -9.94 2.71
CA GLN A 79 5.83 -11.00 1.71
C GLN A 79 4.90 -10.55 0.59
N ARG A 80 3.71 -10.02 0.94
CA ARG A 80 2.75 -9.51 -0.04
C ARG A 80 3.37 -8.43 -0.92
N ARG A 81 4.04 -7.43 -0.33
CA ARG A 81 4.60 -6.29 -1.07
C ARG A 81 5.81 -6.62 -1.94
N VAL A 82 6.57 -7.67 -1.59
CA VAL A 82 7.63 -8.18 -2.46
C VAL A 82 7.03 -8.97 -3.62
N MET A 83 6.06 -9.85 -3.34
CA MET A 83 5.41 -10.68 -4.37
C MET A 83 4.63 -9.85 -5.39
N ASP A 84 4.09 -8.72 -4.96
CA ASP A 84 3.22 -7.89 -5.77
C ASP A 84 3.94 -6.75 -6.50
N GLY A 85 5.27 -6.69 -6.35
CA GLY A 85 6.16 -5.72 -6.99
C GLY A 85 6.15 -4.32 -6.38
N THR A 86 5.49 -4.10 -5.24
CA THR A 86 5.46 -2.80 -4.55
C THR A 86 6.81 -2.47 -3.91
N LEU A 87 7.43 -3.45 -3.24
CA LEU A 87 8.76 -3.31 -2.65
C LEU A 87 9.77 -4.07 -3.50
N VAL A 88 10.60 -3.31 -4.19
CA VAL A 88 11.63 -3.80 -5.12
C VAL A 88 12.98 -3.14 -4.84
N ASP A 89 14.04 -3.66 -5.46
CA ASP A 89 15.41 -3.11 -5.40
C ASP A 89 15.93 -2.86 -3.98
N PHE A 90 15.58 -3.74 -3.03
CA PHE A 90 16.12 -3.69 -1.68
C PHE A 90 17.41 -4.52 -1.57
N ARG A 91 18.27 -4.12 -0.64
CA ARG A 91 19.54 -4.80 -0.35
C ARG A 91 19.56 -5.28 1.08
N VAL A 92 20.07 -6.50 1.27
CA VAL A 92 20.39 -7.01 2.60
C VAL A 92 21.80 -6.56 2.94
N ALA A 93 21.94 -5.78 4.01
CA ALA A 93 23.25 -5.42 4.52
C ALA A 93 23.92 -6.69 5.08
N GLY A 94 24.83 -7.31 4.31
CA GLY A 94 25.60 -8.46 4.80
C GLY A 94 26.06 -9.50 3.78
N PHE A 95 25.65 -9.44 2.51
CA PHE A 95 26.21 -10.32 1.48
C PHE A 95 27.17 -9.54 0.57
N ARG A 96 28.46 -9.77 0.78
CA ARG A 96 29.52 -9.57 -0.22
C ARG A 96 29.84 -10.90 -0.86
#